data_AF-A0A7C3YGY5-F1
#
_entry.id   AF-A0A7C3YGY5-F1
#
_cell.length_a   1.000
_cell.length_b   1.000
_cell.length_c   1.000
_cell.angle_alpha   90.00
_cell.angle_beta   90.00
_cell.angle_gamma   90.00
#
_symmetry.space_group_name_H-M   'P 1'
#
loop_
_entity.id
_entity.type
_entity.pdbx_description
1 polymer ?
#
loop_
_entity_poly.entity_id
_entity_poly.type
_entity_poly.pdbx_seq_one_letter_code
_entity_poly.pdbx_strand_id
1 'polypeptide(L)'
;LEELIPEGHLVRVVNKIIDGIEMDSFLENYKGGGTSSYHPKMMLKLIVYAYVDKIYTSRRIAKALRENVNYMWLGENNRPASCKVKC
;
A
#
# COMPACT_ATOMS: atom_id res chain seq x y z
N LEU A 1 15.76 1.02 6.16
CA LEU A 1 14.69 1.79 5.48
C LEU A 1 14.16 2.93 6.36
N GLU A 2 13.96 2.71 7.65
CA GLU A 2 13.48 3.75 8.59
C GLU A 2 14.44 4.94 8.76
N GLU A 3 15.74 4.72 8.52
CA GLU A 3 16.79 5.74 8.60
C GLU A 3 16.81 6.71 7.41
N LEU A 4 16.15 6.34 6.29
CA LEU A 4 16.04 7.18 5.09
C LEU A 4 14.83 8.11 5.10
N ILE A 5 13.88 7.92 6.02
CA ILE A 5 12.62 8.67 6.05
C ILE A 5 12.62 9.55 7.32
N PRO A 6 12.81 10.88 7.19
CA PRO A 6 12.80 11.77 8.34
C PRO A 6 11.45 11.67 9.08
N GLU A 7 11.47 11.84 10.40
CA GLU A 7 10.31 11.59 11.26
C GLU A 7 9.10 12.47 10.93
N GLY A 8 9.32 13.65 10.31
CA GLY A 8 8.27 14.55 9.84
C GLY A 8 7.70 14.23 8.45
N HIS A 9 8.12 13.14 7.80
CA HIS A 9 7.66 12.84 6.45
C HIS A 9 6.21 12.37 6.43
N LEU A 10 5.43 12.86 5.44
CA LEU A 10 3.99 12.57 5.27
C LEU A 10 3.65 11.08 5.32
N VAL A 11 4.58 10.22 4.90
CA VAL A 11 4.48 8.76 4.95
C VAL A 11 4.14 8.24 6.35
N ARG A 12 4.77 8.77 7.41
CA ARG A 12 4.49 8.34 8.80
C ARG A 12 3.14 8.81 9.28
N VAL A 13 2.71 9.99 8.86
CA VAL A 13 1.38 10.56 9.17
C VAL A 13 0.29 9.71 8.52
N VAL A 14 0.43 9.40 7.22
CA VAL A 14 -0.49 8.52 6.50
C VAL A 14 -0.53 7.14 7.16
N ASN A 15 0.62 6.57 7.53
CA ASN A 15 0.64 5.27 8.19
C ASN A 15 -0.14 5.27 9.52
N LYS A 16 0.10 6.27 10.39
CA LYS A 16 -0.62 6.40 11.67
C LYS A 16 -2.12 6.59 11.49
N ILE A 17 -2.53 7.40 10.51
CA ILE A 17 -3.95 7.63 10.22
C ILE A 17 -4.62 6.33 9.78
N ILE A 18 -4.03 5.60 8.83
CA ILE A 18 -4.60 4.34 8.34
C ILE A 18 -4.52 3.23 9.39
N ASP A 19 -3.53 3.27 10.29
CA ASP A 19 -3.42 2.28 11.35
C ASP A 19 -4.52 2.41 12.43
N GLY A 20 -5.06 3.61 12.64
CA GLY A 20 -6.18 3.87 13.55
C GLY A 20 -7.58 3.65 12.95
N ILE A 21 -7.69 3.27 11.67
CA ILE A 21 -8.99 2.95 11.05
C ILE A 21 -9.34 1.50 11.40
N GLU A 22 -10.52 1.29 11.98
CA GLU A 22 -11.08 -0.06 12.18
C GLU A 22 -11.41 -0.68 10.82
N MET A 23 -10.77 -1.81 10.52
CA MET A 23 -10.84 -2.49 9.23
C MET A 23 -11.75 -3.72 9.25
N ASP A 24 -12.36 -4.04 10.39
CA ASP A 24 -13.16 -5.25 10.59
C ASP A 24 -14.35 -5.30 9.61
N SER A 25 -15.08 -4.19 9.46
CA SER A 25 -16.18 -4.10 8.48
C SER A 25 -15.71 -4.22 7.03
N PHE A 26 -14.47 -3.82 6.73
CA PHE A 26 -13.89 -3.97 5.39
C PHE A 26 -13.50 -5.42 5.10
N LEU A 27 -12.94 -6.13 6.09
CA LEU A 27 -12.53 -7.53 5.97
C LEU A 27 -13.75 -8.46 5.83
N GLU A 28 -14.84 -8.18 6.54
CA GLU A 28 -16.10 -8.93 6.42
C GLU A 28 -16.71 -8.86 5.01
N ASN A 29 -16.64 -7.67 4.39
CA ASN A 29 -17.09 -7.47 3.01
C ASN A 29 -16.07 -7.92 1.96
N TYR A 30 -14.82 -8.13 2.36
CA TYR A 30 -13.75 -8.60 1.48
C TYR A 30 -13.86 -10.12 1.31
N LYS A 31 -14.73 -10.56 0.40
CA LYS A 31 -14.74 -11.95 -0.09
C LYS A 31 -13.43 -12.23 -0.81
N GLY A 32 -12.46 -12.79 -0.09
CA GLY A 32 -11.18 -13.21 -0.61
C GLY A 32 -11.34 -14.26 -1.71
N GLY A 33 -11.41 -13.81 -2.96
CA GLY A 33 -11.57 -14.65 -4.14
C GLY A 33 -10.78 -14.08 -5.32
N GLY A 34 -9.46 -14.25 -5.28
CA GLY A 34 -8.55 -13.78 -6.33
C GLY A 34 -7.08 -14.19 -6.10
N THR A 35 -6.26 -14.08 -7.15
CA THR A 35 -4.89 -14.65 -7.26
C THR A 35 -3.77 -13.82 -6.62
N SER A 36 -4.08 -12.80 -5.83
CA SER A 36 -3.11 -12.11 -4.97
C SER A 36 -3.84 -11.40 -3.84
N SER A 37 -3.91 -12.02 -2.65
CA SER A 37 -4.54 -11.39 -1.48
C SER A 37 -3.59 -10.34 -0.90
N TYR A 38 -3.73 -9.09 -1.33
CA TYR A 38 -3.16 -7.96 -0.59
C TYR A 38 -4.03 -7.69 0.64
N HIS A 39 -3.41 -7.36 1.77
CA HIS A 39 -4.16 -6.91 2.93
C HIS A 39 -4.83 -5.56 2.59
N PRO A 40 -6.15 -5.38 2.76
CA PRO A 40 -6.86 -4.16 2.36
C PRO A 40 -6.29 -2.91 3.04
N LYS A 41 -5.82 -3.04 4.30
CA LYS A 41 -5.11 -1.99 5.02
C LYS A 41 -3.86 -1.49 4.28
N MET A 42 -3.06 -2.41 3.73
CA MET A 42 -1.86 -2.07 2.96
C MET A 42 -2.25 -1.37 1.65
N MET A 43 -3.28 -1.88 0.96
CA MET A 43 -3.77 -1.27 -0.28
C MET A 43 -4.25 0.17 -0.04
N LEU A 44 -4.95 0.41 1.08
CA LEU A 44 -5.41 1.75 1.45
C LEU A 44 -4.25 2.71 1.73
N LYS A 45 -3.21 2.27 2.46
CA LYS A 45 -1.99 3.06 2.69
C LYS A 45 -1.37 3.55 1.38
N LEU A 46 -1.25 2.65 0.40
CA LEU A 46 -0.69 2.96 -0.91
C LEU A 46 -1.55 3.92 -1.72
N ILE A 47 -2.87 3.69 -1.76
CA ILE A 47 -3.80 4.54 -2.51
C ILE A 47 -3.78 5.96 -1.93
N VAL A 48 -3.97 6.10 -0.61
CA VAL A 48 -4.01 7.42 0.04
C VAL A 48 -2.72 8.18 -0.18
N TYR A 49 -1.57 7.53 -0.03
CA TYR A 49 -0.28 8.18 -0.28
C TYR A 49 -0.09 8.56 -1.76
N ALA A 50 -0.52 7.71 -2.70
CA ALA A 50 -0.45 8.00 -4.13
C ALA A 50 -1.35 9.19 -4.53
N TYR A 51 -2.49 9.37 -3.87
CA TYR A 51 -3.35 10.55 -4.06
C TYR A 51 -2.66 11.84 -3.62
N VAL A 52 -1.94 11.83 -2.50
CA VAL A 52 -1.13 12.98 -2.05
C VAL A 52 -0.02 13.30 -3.05
N ASP A 53 0.58 12.27 -3.66
CA ASP A 53 1.65 12.38 -4.67
C ASP A 53 1.11 12.63 -6.10
N LYS A 54 -0.22 12.80 -6.26
CA LYS A 54 -0.91 13.01 -7.56
C LYS A 54 -0.66 11.89 -8.58
N ILE A 55 -0.45 10.67 -8.13
CA ILE A 55 -0.30 9.46 -8.95
C ILE A 55 -1.58 8.62 -8.85
N TYR A 56 -2.39 8.63 -9.91
CA TYR A 56 -3.69 7.94 -9.89
C TYR A 56 -3.70 6.59 -10.62
N THR A 57 -2.70 6.31 -11.45
CA THR A 57 -2.72 5.09 -12.26
C THR A 57 -2.07 3.93 -11.52
N SER A 58 -2.78 2.82 -11.42
CA SER A 58 -2.31 1.59 -10.76
C SER A 58 -0.94 1.13 -11.25
N ARG A 59 -0.67 1.24 -12.56
CA ARG A 59 0.65 0.94 -13.16
C ARG A 59 1.76 1.85 -12.63
N ARG A 60 1.49 3.15 -12.43
CA ARG A 60 2.48 4.08 -11.87
C ARG A 60 2.67 3.84 -10.38
N ILE A 61 1.62 3.49 -9.64
CA ILE A 61 1.74 3.09 -8.23
C ILE A 61 2.61 1.84 -8.10
N ALA A 62 2.39 0.83 -8.95
CA ALA A 62 3.20 -0.39 -8.98
C ALA A 62 4.66 -0.14 -9.42
N LYS A 63 4.92 0.91 -10.21
CA LYS A 63 6.28 1.38 -10.55
C LYS A 63 6.91 2.10 -9.36
N ALA A 64 6.19 3.04 -8.73
CA ALA A 64 6.65 3.76 -7.54
C ALA A 64 6.95 2.82 -6.37
N LEU A 65 6.19 1.74 -6.21
CA LEU A 65 6.47 0.70 -5.21
C LEU A 65 7.82 -0.03 -5.42
N ARG A 66 8.36 -0.03 -6.65
CA ARG A 66 9.65 -0.65 -6.98
C ARG A 66 10.81 0.33 -6.91
N GLU A 67 10.55 1.60 -7.20
CA GLU A 67 11.59 2.62 -7.39
C GLU A 67 11.70 3.59 -6.20
N ASN A 68 10.64 3.75 -5.41
CA ASN A 68 10.56 4.76 -4.36
C ASN A 68 10.52 4.14 -2.96
N VAL A 69 11.45 4.57 -2.12
CA VAL A 69 11.65 4.10 -0.73
C VAL A 69 10.41 4.32 0.14
N ASN A 70 9.65 5.39 -0.10
CA ASN A 70 8.43 5.72 0.65
C ASN A 70 7.34 4.68 0.44
N TYR A 71 7.13 4.28 -0.81
CA TYR A 71 6.14 3.28 -1.19
C TYR A 71 6.59 1.87 -0.78
N MET A 72 7.89 1.59 -0.83
CA MET A 72 8.46 0.33 -0.31
C MET A 72 8.23 0.18 1.20
N TRP A 73 8.38 1.27 1.96
CA TRP A 73 8.15 1.27 3.40
C TRP A 73 6.67 1.08 3.74
N LEU A 74 5.75 1.79 3.07
CA LEU A 74 4.29 1.61 3.25
C LEU A 74 3.79 0.22 2.84
N GLY A 75 4.47 -0.40 1.87
CA GLY A 75 4.12 -1.71 1.36
C GLY A 75 4.69 -2.89 2.14
N GLU A 76 5.45 -2.67 3.21
CA GLU A 76 6.07 -3.74 4.04
C GLU A 76 6.73 -4.85 3.18
N ASN A 77 7.44 -4.45 2.12
CA ASN A 77 8.10 -5.35 1.16
C ASN A 77 7.18 -6.33 0.38
N ASN A 78 5.85 -6.12 0.39
CA ASN A 78 4.94 -6.87 -0.45
C ASN A 78 5.01 -6.34 -1.89
N ARG A 79 6.03 -6.79 -2.61
CA ARG A 79 6.25 -6.45 -4.01
C ARG A 79 5.18 -7.18 -4.83
N PRO A 80 4.49 -6.51 -5.79
CA PRO A 80 3.66 -7.18 -6.78
C PRO A 80 4.57 -7.96 -7.74
N ALA A 81 5.17 -9.03 -7.24
CA ALA A 81 5.83 -10.04 -8.02
C ALA A 81 4.75 -11.00 -8.49
N SER A 82 4.41 -10.84 -9.77
CA SER A 82 3.70 -11.75 -10.65
C SER A 82 2.23 -12.10 -10.35
N CYS A 83 1.42 -11.92 -11.40
CA CYS A 83 0.37 -12.88 -11.73
C CYS A 83 0.87 -14.30 -11.43
N LYS A 84 0.30 -14.95 -10.42
CA LYS A 84 -0.06 -16.36 -10.56
C LYS A 84 -1.55 -16.43 -10.82
N VAL A 85 -1.94 -15.95 -12.00
CA VAL A 85 -3.06 -16.60 -12.71
C VAL A 85 -2.65 -18.06 -12.81
N LYS A 86 -3.13 -18.89 -11.88
CA LYS A 86 -3.31 -20.30 -12.21
C LYS A 86 -4.44 -20.28 -13.23
N CYS A 87 -4.07 -20.48 -14.49
CA CYS A 87 -4.91 -21.17 -15.45
C CYS A 87 -5.42 -22.48 -14.82
#